data_AF-A0A7Y8G929-F1
#
_entry.id   AF-A0A7Y8G929-F1
#
_cell.length_a   1.000
_cell.length_b   1.000
_cell.length_c   1.000
_cell.angle_alpha   90.00
_cell.angle_beta   90.00
_cell.angle_gamma   90.00
#
_symmetry.space_group_name_H-M   'P 1'
#
loop_
_entity.id
_entity.type
_entity.pdbx_description
1 polymer ?
#
loop_
_entity_poly.entity_id
_entity_poly.type
_entity_poly.pdbx_seq_one_letter_code
_entity_poly.pdbx_strand_id
1 'polypeptide(L)'
;MSVLPVSADYPIHTPHAALIRDAAEAIAVAHRVAAVLLEQDAERDRSRQVPAEVVDLYSNSGLWGISVPRAFGGAQVSYAVLAQVIAIISAADPSLGQIPQN
;
A
#
# COMPACT_ATOMS: atom_id res chain seq x y z
N MET A 1 -18.70 23.41 -24.98
CA MET A 1 -17.45 23.61 -24.23
C MET A 1 -17.24 22.38 -23.36
N SER A 2 -16.29 21.52 -23.73
CA SER A 2 -15.95 20.32 -22.96
C SER A 2 -15.16 20.75 -21.73
N VAL A 3 -15.72 20.54 -20.54
CA VAL A 3 -14.98 20.75 -19.29
C VAL A 3 -13.99 19.61 -19.19
N LEU A 4 -12.70 19.90 -19.30
CA LEU A 4 -11.66 18.91 -19.03
C LEU A 4 -11.83 18.43 -17.58
N PRO A 5 -11.74 17.12 -17.30
CA PRO A 5 -11.81 16.64 -15.93
C PRO A 5 -10.68 17.30 -15.13
N VAL A 6 -11.03 17.92 -14.01
CA VAL A 6 -10.02 18.41 -13.07
C VAL A 6 -9.25 17.19 -12.59
N SER A 7 -7.93 17.19 -12.76
CA SER A 7 -7.09 16.17 -12.13
C SER A 7 -7.29 16.29 -10.63
N ALA A 8 -7.50 15.17 -9.93
CA ALA A 8 -7.52 15.19 -8.48
C ALA A 8 -6.16 15.72 -8.00
N ASP A 9 -6.16 16.82 -7.23
CA ASP A 9 -4.96 17.31 -6.56
C ASP A 9 -4.56 16.27 -5.51
N TYR A 10 -3.53 15.49 -5.82
CA TYR A 10 -2.95 14.52 -4.92
C TYR A 10 -1.64 15.11 -4.37
N PRO A 11 -1.59 15.55 -3.10
CA PRO A 11 -0.34 16.03 -2.51
C PRO A 11 0.65 14.86 -2.42
N ILE A 12 1.65 14.83 -3.31
CA ILE A 12 2.71 13.83 -3.25
C ILE A 12 3.69 14.26 -2.17
N HIS A 13 3.61 13.64 -1.00
CA HIS A 13 4.62 13.79 0.03
C HIS A 13 5.87 12.98 -0.31
N THR A 14 7.05 13.46 0.08
CA THR A 14 8.28 12.67 -0.04
C THR A 14 8.15 11.44 0.86
N PRO A 15 8.09 10.21 0.33
CA PRO A 15 7.85 9.04 1.15
C PRO A 15 9.09 8.71 1.97
N HIS A 16 8.88 8.45 3.26
CA HIS A 16 9.91 7.95 4.18
C HIS A 16 9.64 6.45 4.42
N ALA A 17 9.81 5.67 3.36
CA ALA A 17 9.55 4.23 3.38
C ALA A 17 10.47 3.51 4.37
N ALA A 18 9.88 2.73 5.27
CA ALA A 18 10.62 1.83 6.13
C ALA A 18 11.31 0.73 5.28
N LEU A 19 12.54 0.35 5.65
CA LEU A 19 13.23 -0.77 5.02
C LEU A 19 12.80 -2.08 5.68
N ILE A 20 12.01 -2.88 4.96
CA ILE A 20 11.66 -4.24 5.37
C ILE A 20 12.84 -5.18 5.10
N ARG A 21 13.26 -5.93 6.11
CA ARG A 21 14.49 -6.75 6.06
C ARG A 21 14.23 -8.19 5.64
N ASP A 22 13.06 -8.73 6.00
CA ASP A 22 12.73 -10.14 5.77
C ASP A 22 11.22 -10.39 5.61
N ALA A 23 10.89 -11.67 5.38
CA ALA A 23 9.52 -12.11 5.16
C ALA A 23 8.61 -11.96 6.39
N ALA A 24 9.15 -12.19 7.60
CA ALA A 24 8.36 -12.09 8.82
C ALA A 24 7.97 -10.63 9.10
N GLU A 25 8.93 -9.71 8.90
CA GLU A 25 8.68 -8.27 8.98
C GLU A 25 7.68 -7.81 7.91
N ALA A 26 7.77 -8.33 6.68
CA ALA A 26 6.81 -8.01 5.61
C ALA A 26 5.37 -8.39 5.99
N ILE A 27 5.16 -9.61 6.50
CA ILE A 27 3.85 -10.09 6.93
C ILE A 27 3.33 -9.29 8.13
N ALA A 28 4.19 -8.99 9.11
CA ALA A 28 3.81 -8.19 10.27
C ALA A 28 3.41 -6.75 9.88
N VAL A 29 4.15 -6.12 8.97
CA VAL A 29 3.81 -4.81 8.41
C VAL A 29 2.48 -4.88 7.66
N ALA A 30 2.26 -5.90 6.83
CA ALA A 30 1.01 -6.08 6.10
C ALA A 30 -0.21 -6.15 7.03
N HIS A 31 -0.12 -6.90 8.14
CA HIS A 31 -1.19 -6.95 9.13
C HIS A 31 -1.45 -5.60 9.81
N ARG A 32 -0.39 -4.85 10.14
CA ARG A 32 -0.56 -3.50 10.72
C ARG A 32 -1.24 -2.54 9.75
N VAL A 33 -0.82 -2.55 8.49
CA VAL A 33 -1.45 -1.72 7.45
C VAL A 33 -2.92 -2.13 7.26
N ALA A 34 -3.20 -3.44 7.16
CA ALA A 34 -4.57 -3.95 7.02
C ALA A 34 -5.49 -3.54 8.20
N ALA A 35 -4.98 -3.54 9.43
CA ALA A 35 -5.76 -3.10 10.59
C ALA A 35 -6.18 -1.62 10.47
N VAL A 36 -5.25 -0.74 10.06
CA VAL A 36 -5.54 0.68 9.86
C VAL A 36 -6.54 0.89 8.72
N LEU A 37 -6.40 0.14 7.61
CA LEU A 37 -7.35 0.21 6.49
C LEU A 37 -8.77 -0.17 6.91
N LEU A 38 -8.94 -1.21 7.73
CA LEU A 38 -10.23 -1.64 8.25
C LEU A 38 -10.87 -0.61 9.19
N GLU A 39 -10.09 0.06 10.05
CA GLU A 39 -10.59 1.11 10.93
C GLU A 39 -11.10 2.33 10.16
N GLN A 40 -10.47 2.64 9.03
CA GLN A 40 -10.80 3.80 8.19
C GLN A 40 -11.92 3.51 7.15
N ASP A 41 -12.37 2.26 7.02
CA ASP A 41 -13.29 1.81 5.96
C ASP A 41 -14.68 2.49 6.02
N ALA A 42 -15.24 2.61 7.24
CA ALA A 42 -16.58 3.17 7.44
C ALA A 42 -16.71 4.66 7.05
N GLU A 43 -15.63 5.43 7.12
CA GLU A 43 -15.61 6.86 6.78
C GLU A 43 -15.25 7.09 5.30
N ARG A 44 -14.49 6.16 4.70
CA ARG A 44 -14.10 6.19 3.27
C ARG A 44 -15.26 5.89 2.33
N ASP A 45 -16.08 4.90 2.66
CA ASP A 45 -17.19 4.47 1.80
C ASP A 45 -18.26 5.58 1.63
N ARG A 46 -18.36 6.46 2.63
CA ARG A 46 -19.28 7.61 2.62
C ARG A 46 -18.78 8.80 1.78
N SER A 47 -17.47 8.99 1.65
CA SER A 47 -16.86 10.18 1.04
C SER A 47 -16.45 10.01 -0.43
N ARG A 48 -16.37 8.78 -0.95
CA ARG A 48 -15.95 8.45 -2.34
C ARG A 48 -14.61 9.07 -2.78
N GLN A 49 -13.75 9.42 -1.82
CA GLN A 49 -12.42 9.96 -2.09
C GLN A 49 -11.38 8.91 -1.74
N VAL A 50 -10.34 8.77 -2.55
CA VAL A 50 -9.14 8.01 -2.18
C VAL A 50 -8.31 8.95 -1.29
N PRO A 51 -8.25 8.73 0.04
CA PRO A 51 -7.54 9.66 0.92
C PRO A 51 -6.05 9.56 0.64
N ALA A 52 -5.37 10.70 0.47
CA ALA A 52 -3.92 10.74 0.26
C ALA A 52 -3.17 9.96 1.35
N GLU A 53 -3.67 10.02 2.58
CA GLU A 53 -3.18 9.34 3.77
C GLU A 53 -3.07 7.81 3.62
N VAL A 54 -3.98 7.16 2.89
CA VAL A 54 -3.96 5.70 2.71
C VAL A 54 -2.80 5.28 1.80
N VAL A 55 -2.60 6.05 0.73
CA VAL A 55 -1.50 5.83 -0.20
C VAL A 55 -0.17 6.21 0.45
N ASP A 56 -0.14 7.25 1.29
CA ASP A 56 1.03 7.60 2.09
C ASP A 56 1.35 6.52 3.13
N LEU A 57 0.34 5.99 3.83
CA LEU A 57 0.49 4.89 4.78
C LEU A 57 1.16 3.69 4.10
N TYR A 58 0.61 3.26 2.96
CA TYR A 58 1.16 2.13 2.24
C TYR A 58 2.57 2.44 1.69
N SER A 59 2.77 3.63 1.16
CA SER A 59 4.08 4.06 0.62
C SER A 59 5.16 4.12 1.71
N ASN A 60 4.82 4.60 2.89
CA ASN A 60 5.72 4.68 4.03
C ASN A 60 5.94 3.33 4.73
N SER A 61 5.04 2.35 4.53
CA SER A 61 5.15 1.01 5.13
C SER A 61 6.37 0.21 4.66
N GLY A 62 6.88 0.50 3.46
CA GLY A 62 7.96 -0.26 2.81
C GLY A 62 7.48 -1.46 1.99
N LEU A 63 6.16 -1.75 1.96
CA LEU A 63 5.61 -2.93 1.26
C LEU A 63 5.83 -2.91 -0.26
N TRP A 64 5.97 -1.73 -0.89
CA TRP A 64 6.37 -1.62 -2.31
C TRP A 64 7.70 -2.29 -2.64
N GLY A 65 8.64 -2.28 -1.69
CA GLY A 65 10.02 -2.72 -1.90
C GLY A 65 10.28 -4.19 -1.62
N ILE A 66 9.26 -4.98 -1.23
CA ILE A 66 9.52 -6.33 -0.72
C ILE A 66 9.99 -7.31 -1.80
N SER A 67 9.59 -7.11 -3.06
CA SER A 67 10.04 -7.92 -4.21
C SER A 67 11.34 -7.42 -4.83
N VAL A 68 11.75 -6.19 -4.51
CA VAL A 68 12.95 -5.56 -5.07
C VAL A 68 14.21 -6.31 -4.56
N PRO A 69 15.18 -6.63 -5.43
CA PRO A 69 16.44 -7.26 -5.02
C PRO A 69 17.18 -6.47 -3.93
N ARG A 70 17.87 -7.18 -3.02
CA ARG A 70 18.62 -6.54 -1.92
C ARG A 70 19.72 -5.61 -2.42
N ALA A 71 20.32 -5.93 -3.56
CA ALA A 71 21.32 -5.10 -4.23
C ALA A 71 20.79 -3.70 -4.64
N PHE A 72 19.46 -3.55 -4.73
CA PHE A 72 18.78 -2.29 -5.02
C PHE A 72 18.02 -1.73 -3.80
N GLY A 73 18.31 -2.23 -2.59
CA GLY A 73 17.72 -1.74 -1.35
C GLY A 73 16.34 -2.32 -1.00
N GLY A 74 15.93 -3.43 -1.63
CA GLY A 74 14.68 -4.13 -1.29
C GLY A 74 14.84 -5.32 -0.35
N ALA A 75 13.72 -5.94 0.03
CA ALA A 75 13.71 -7.10 0.94
C ALA A 75 13.98 -8.43 0.22
N GLN A 76 13.76 -8.48 -1.11
CA GLN A 76 13.88 -9.67 -1.94
C GLN A 76 13.21 -10.91 -1.34
N VAL A 77 11.95 -10.78 -0.92
CA VAL A 77 11.16 -11.90 -0.40
C VAL A 77 10.75 -12.85 -1.53
N SER A 78 10.35 -14.07 -1.18
CA SER A 78 9.84 -15.02 -2.17
C SER A 78 8.47 -14.61 -2.71
N TYR A 79 8.11 -15.10 -3.90
CA TYR A 79 6.78 -14.88 -4.46
C TYR A 79 5.65 -15.41 -3.59
N ALA A 80 5.89 -16.47 -2.81
CA ALA A 80 4.92 -17.00 -1.86
C ALA A 80 4.60 -15.97 -0.75
N VAL A 81 5.64 -15.29 -0.23
CA VAL A 81 5.48 -14.22 0.77
C VAL A 81 4.80 -13.00 0.15
N LEU A 82 5.18 -12.62 -1.07
CA LEU A 82 4.53 -11.54 -1.80
C LEU A 82 3.02 -11.80 -1.97
N ALA A 83 2.64 -13.01 -2.41
CA ALA A 83 1.24 -13.39 -2.58
C ALA A 83 0.48 -13.36 -1.25
N GLN A 84 1.11 -13.77 -0.14
CA GLN A 84 0.51 -13.70 1.18
C GLN A 84 0.29 -12.25 1.64
N VAL A 85 1.26 -11.36 1.43
CA VAL A 85 1.11 -9.93 1.71
C VAL A 85 -0.04 -9.32 0.92
N ILE A 86 -0.13 -9.63 -0.39
CA ILE A 86 -1.23 -9.16 -1.24
C ILE A 86 -2.58 -9.66 -0.69
N ALA A 87 -2.69 -10.94 -0.33
CA ALA A 87 -3.92 -11.49 0.23
C ALA A 87 -4.36 -10.79 1.53
N ILE A 88 -3.41 -10.47 2.42
CA ILE A 88 -3.69 -9.74 3.67
C ILE A 88 -4.24 -8.34 3.37
N ILE A 89 -3.60 -7.60 2.46
CA ILE A 89 -4.01 -6.23 2.11
C ILE A 89 -5.34 -6.24 1.37
N SER A 90 -5.53 -7.14 0.39
CA SER A 90 -6.79 -7.29 -0.35
C SER A 90 -7.98 -7.64 0.54
N ALA A 91 -7.77 -8.36 1.65
CA ALA A 91 -8.83 -8.66 2.60
C ALA A 91 -9.32 -7.43 3.37
N ALA A 92 -8.47 -6.40 3.52
CA ALA A 92 -8.82 -5.14 4.14
C ALA A 92 -9.25 -4.07 3.12
N ASP A 93 -8.65 -4.05 1.94
CA ASP A 93 -8.95 -3.13 0.84
C ASP A 93 -8.65 -3.81 -0.52
N PRO A 94 -9.68 -4.32 -1.22
CA PRO A 94 -9.49 -4.97 -2.52
C PRO A 94 -8.89 -4.06 -3.59
N SER A 95 -9.20 -2.75 -3.57
CA SER A 95 -8.66 -1.80 -4.54
C SER A 95 -7.18 -1.58 -4.35
N LEU A 96 -6.74 -1.44 -3.10
CA LEU A 96 -5.32 -1.23 -2.79
C LEU A 96 -4.49 -2.50 -3.04
N GLY A 97 -5.03 -3.67 -2.73
CA GLY A 97 -4.34 -4.94 -2.95
C GLY A 97 -4.07 -5.27 -4.44
N GLN A 98 -4.75 -4.63 -5.38
CA GLN A 98 -4.48 -4.77 -6.82
C GLN A 98 -3.28 -3.95 -7.30
N ILE A 99 -2.92 -2.86 -6.63
CA ILE A 99 -1.91 -1.91 -7.14
C ILE A 99 -0.51 -2.54 -7.25
N PRO A 100 -0.03 -3.37 -6.29
CA PRO A 100 1.26 -4.06 -6.44
C PRO A 100 1.35 -5.06 -7.60
N GLN A 101 0.24 -5.36 -8.28
CA GLN A 101 0.19 -6.27 -9.43
C GLN A 101 0.19 -5.54 -10.79
N ASN A 102 -0.05 -4.22 -10.82
CA ASN A 102 -0.01 -3.40 -12.04
C ASN A 102 1.43 -2.99 -12.39
#